data_AF-A0A0B5DAC1-F1
#
_entry.id   AF-A0A0B5DAC1-F1
#
_cell.length_a   1.000
_cell.length_b   1.000
_cell.length_c   1.000
_cell.angle_alpha   90.00
_cell.angle_beta   90.00
_cell.angle_gamma   90.00
#
_symmetry.space_group_name_H-M   'P 1'
#
loop_
_entity.id
_entity.type
_entity.pdbx_description
1 polymer ?
#
loop_
_entity_poly.entity_id
_entity_poly.type
_entity_poly.pdbx_seq_one_letter_code
_entity_poly.pdbx_strand_id
1 'polypeptide(L)'
;MKQAGALVAAVALVAWLVWNLWNLFRVATGLQDRSWRRPMWWTRLCSVSLFGGLVCWIWGVLRQGLVVSDTCLVRHQSYDEAYWDSHAEEFGRLFPLHNKCNAHFDLVPVWVNPAIVVCAVVSLVAVAVLLWFGSAYLTSSSRKASPPTRSGRGTAH
;
A
#
# COMPACT_ATOMS: atom_id res chain seq x y z
N MET A 1 -18.03 -16.14 -21.23
CA MET A 1 -16.71 -15.46 -21.12
C MET A 1 -16.59 -14.58 -19.87
N LYS A 2 -17.53 -13.67 -19.57
CA LYS A 2 -17.46 -12.78 -18.39
C LYS A 2 -17.35 -13.52 -17.03
N GLN A 3 -18.07 -14.63 -16.86
CA GLN A 3 -18.01 -15.42 -15.62
C GLN A 3 -16.67 -16.12 -15.41
N ALA A 4 -16.03 -16.61 -16.48
CA ALA A 4 -14.70 -17.22 -16.39
C ALA A 4 -13.63 -16.18 -16.01
N GLY A 5 -13.69 -14.97 -16.57
CA GLY A 5 -12.79 -13.87 -16.20
C GLY A 5 -12.95 -13.43 -14.73
N ALA A 6 -14.18 -13.34 -14.24
CA ALA A 6 -14.45 -13.01 -12.84
C ALA A 6 -13.92 -14.08 -11.87
N LEU A 7 -14.09 -15.37 -12.20
CA LEU A 7 -13.54 -16.46 -11.40
C LEU A 7 -12.01 -16.45 -11.36
N VAL A 8 -11.35 -16.21 -12.50
CA VAL A 8 -9.88 -16.11 -12.55
C VAL A 8 -9.38 -14.94 -11.71
N ALA A 9 -10.03 -13.77 -11.82
CA ALA A 9 -9.69 -12.61 -10.99
C ALA A 9 -9.88 -12.89 -9.50
N ALA A 10 -10.99 -13.54 -9.12
CA ALA A 10 -11.26 -13.92 -7.74
C ALA A 10 -10.21 -14.90 -7.20
N VAL A 11 -9.85 -15.93 -7.95
CA VAL A 11 -8.81 -16.90 -7.57
C VAL A 11 -7.45 -16.21 -7.43
N ALA A 12 -7.10 -15.31 -8.36
CA ALA A 12 -5.86 -14.54 -8.28
C ALA A 12 -5.82 -13.65 -7.03
N LEU A 13 -6.93 -13.00 -6.68
CA LEU A 13 -7.05 -12.18 -5.48
C LEU A 13 -6.96 -13.02 -4.20
N VAL A 14 -7.60 -14.19 -4.16
CA VAL A 14 -7.51 -15.11 -3.01
C VAL A 14 -6.10 -15.66 -2.85
N ALA A 15 -5.45 -16.08 -3.94
CA ALA A 15 -4.07 -16.52 -3.92
C ALA A 15 -3.13 -15.39 -3.44
N TRP A 16 -3.37 -14.16 -3.91
CA TRP A 16 -2.61 -13.00 -3.47
C TRP A 16 -2.86 -12.65 -2.00
N LEU A 17 -4.09 -12.81 -1.51
CA LEU A 17 -4.44 -12.64 -0.10
C LEU A 17 -3.72 -13.67 0.77
N VAL A 18 -3.78 -14.96 0.41
CA VAL A 18 -3.11 -16.04 1.14
C VAL A 18 -1.59 -15.81 1.16
N TRP A 19 -1.02 -15.40 0.03
CA TRP A 19 0.40 -15.03 -0.06
C TRP A 19 0.76 -13.84 0.84
N ASN A 20 -0.09 -12.81 0.90
CA ASN A 20 0.14 -11.66 1.78
C ASN A 20 -0.04 -12.01 3.25
N LEU A 21 -1.01 -12.86 3.62
CA LEU A 21 -1.18 -13.36 4.99
C LEU A 21 0.03 -14.17 5.43
N TRP A 22 0.55 -15.02 4.54
CA TRP A 22 1.80 -15.75 4.80
C TRP A 22 3.00 -14.81 4.96
N ASN A 23 3.12 -13.79 4.11
CA ASN A 23 4.17 -12.77 4.24
C ASN A 23 4.01 -11.95 5.52
N LEU A 24 2.80 -11.61 5.93
CA LEU A 24 2.50 -10.91 7.17
C LEU A 24 2.94 -11.75 8.37
N PHE A 25 2.61 -13.04 8.40
CA PHE A 25 3.06 -13.98 9.42
C PHE A 25 4.60 -14.07 9.46
N ARG A 26 5.26 -14.12 8.29
CA ARG A 26 6.73 -14.10 8.17
C ARG A 26 7.35 -12.77 8.62
N VAL A 27 6.68 -11.65 8.41
CA VAL A 27 7.12 -10.32 8.87
C VAL A 27 7.02 -10.24 10.39
N ALA A 28 5.91 -10.70 10.96
CA ALA A 28 5.65 -10.73 12.40
C ALA A 28 6.62 -11.65 13.16
N THR A 29 6.86 -12.87 12.65
CA THR A 29 7.88 -13.78 13.19
C THR A 29 9.29 -13.21 13.02
N GLY A 30 9.58 -12.62 11.86
CA GLY A 30 10.87 -11.98 11.59
C GLY A 30 11.18 -10.75 12.45
N LEU A 31 10.18 -10.13 13.07
CA LEU A 31 10.33 -9.05 14.05
C LEU A 31 11.01 -9.56 15.33
N GLN A 32 10.69 -10.77 15.78
CA GLN A 32 11.32 -11.42 16.93
C GLN A 32 12.77 -11.81 16.63
N ASP A 33 13.04 -12.33 15.43
CA ASP A 33 14.37 -12.83 15.02
C ASP A 33 15.36 -11.72 14.60
N ARG A 34 15.03 -10.44 14.83
CA ARG A 34 15.79 -9.27 14.34
C ARG A 34 16.08 -9.29 12.82
N SER A 35 15.23 -9.94 12.04
CA SER A 35 15.42 -10.11 10.59
C SER A 35 15.20 -8.82 9.77
N TRP A 36 14.68 -7.74 10.40
CA TRP A 36 14.58 -6.37 9.84
C TRP A 36 15.92 -5.80 9.33
N ARG A 37 17.06 -6.39 9.68
CA ARG A 37 18.36 -6.05 9.09
C ARG A 37 18.55 -6.56 7.66
N ARG A 38 17.72 -7.50 7.19
CA ARG A 38 17.83 -8.08 5.84
C ARG A 38 16.93 -7.32 4.85
N PRO A 39 17.42 -7.02 3.63
CA PRO A 39 16.64 -6.27 2.63
C PRO A 39 15.34 -7.00 2.25
N MET A 40 15.36 -8.33 2.23
CA MET A 40 14.18 -9.13 1.87
C MET A 40 13.01 -9.00 2.86
N TRP A 41 13.27 -8.60 4.11
CA TRP A 41 12.21 -8.32 5.08
C TRP A 41 11.44 -7.04 4.70
N TRP A 42 12.16 -5.99 4.29
CA TRP A 42 11.56 -4.73 3.83
C TRP A 42 10.78 -4.88 2.53
N THR A 43 11.23 -5.73 1.60
CA THR A 43 10.45 -6.03 0.38
C THR A 43 9.11 -6.69 0.72
N ARG A 44 9.10 -7.62 1.68
CA ARG A 44 7.85 -8.27 2.14
C ARG A 44 6.93 -7.28 2.83
N LEU A 45 7.47 -6.43 3.71
CA LEU A 45 6.69 -5.39 4.39
C LEU A 45 6.07 -4.41 3.39
N CYS A 46 6.82 -3.97 2.39
CA CYS A 46 6.32 -3.11 1.31
C CYS A 46 5.17 -3.77 0.54
N SER A 47 5.33 -5.04 0.14
CA SER A 47 4.29 -5.79 -0.57
C SER A 47 3.00 -5.93 0.25
N VAL A 48 3.12 -6.29 1.53
CA VAL A 48 1.98 -6.46 2.42
C VAL A 48 1.26 -5.14 2.64
N SER A 49 2.02 -4.06 2.81
CA SER A 49 1.49 -2.72 3.03
C SER A 49 0.76 -2.18 1.79
N LEU A 50 1.34 -2.35 0.59
CA LEU A 50 0.69 -1.99 -0.67
C LEU A 50 -0.60 -2.78 -0.90
N PHE A 51 -0.59 -4.08 -0.64
CA PHE A 51 -1.78 -4.92 -0.77
C PHE A 51 -2.87 -4.49 0.22
N GLY A 52 -2.53 -4.25 1.49
CA GLY A 52 -3.46 -3.77 2.50
C GLY A 52 -4.08 -2.41 2.13
N GLY A 53 -3.24 -1.47 1.67
CA GLY A 53 -3.69 -0.17 1.19
C GLY A 53 -4.61 -0.27 -0.01
N LEU A 54 -4.28 -1.12 -0.99
CA LEU A 54 -5.12 -1.36 -2.17
C LEU A 54 -6.47 -1.97 -1.79
N VAL A 55 -6.49 -2.96 -0.88
CA VAL A 55 -7.75 -3.56 -0.41
C VAL A 55 -8.61 -2.53 0.33
N CYS A 56 -8.00 -1.70 1.19
CA CYS A 56 -8.73 -0.63 1.88
C CYS A 56 -9.29 0.40 0.89
N TRP A 57 -8.51 0.76 -0.13
CA TRP A 57 -8.93 1.68 -1.19
C TRP A 57 -10.08 1.10 -2.01
N ILE A 58 -9.96 -0.14 -2.50
CA ILE A 58 -11.03 -0.85 -3.23
C ILE A 58 -12.29 -0.94 -2.34
N TRP A 59 -12.13 -1.28 -1.07
CA TRP A 59 -13.25 -1.35 -0.12
C TRP A 59 -13.96 -0.01 0.02
N GLY A 60 -13.22 1.09 0.14
CA GLY A 60 -13.77 2.43 0.19
C GLY A 60 -14.47 2.81 -1.13
N VAL A 61 -13.87 2.54 -2.28
CA VAL A 61 -14.46 2.82 -3.61
C VAL A 61 -15.74 2.01 -3.83
N LEU A 62 -15.77 0.75 -3.44
CA LEU A 62 -16.98 -0.10 -3.53
C LEU A 62 -18.10 0.40 -2.60
N ARG A 63 -17.74 1.02 -1.48
CA ARG A 63 -18.70 1.73 -0.59
C ARG A 63 -19.11 3.10 -1.14
N GLN A 64 -18.46 3.58 -2.20
CA GLN A 64 -18.71 4.86 -2.85
C GLN A 64 -19.75 4.79 -4.00
N GLY A 65 -20.09 3.60 -4.54
CA GLY A 65 -21.00 3.45 -5.70
C GLY A 65 -22.23 2.56 -5.44
N LEU A 66 -23.31 2.55 -6.25
CA LEU A 66 -23.68 3.28 -7.48
C LEU A 66 -25.03 4.03 -7.35
N VAL A 67 -25.74 3.83 -6.24
CA VAL A 67 -27.00 4.49 -5.89
C VAL A 67 -26.93 4.79 -4.39
N VAL A 68 -26.33 5.93 -4.06
CA VAL A 68 -26.10 6.33 -2.66
C VAL A 68 -27.43 6.41 -1.92
N SER A 69 -28.49 6.87 -2.59
CA SER A 69 -29.86 6.94 -2.06
C SER A 69 -30.36 5.59 -1.53
N ASP A 70 -30.27 4.52 -2.32
CA ASP A 70 -30.71 3.17 -1.92
C ASP A 70 -29.89 2.63 -0.75
N THR A 71 -28.59 2.90 -0.76
CA THR A 71 -27.67 2.42 0.28
C THR A 71 -27.91 3.13 1.62
N CYS A 72 -28.25 4.42 1.57
CA CYS A 72 -28.67 5.21 2.72
C CYS A 72 -30.00 4.72 3.30
N LEU A 73 -30.97 4.42 2.44
CA LEU A 73 -32.28 3.90 2.85
C LEU A 73 -32.17 2.51 3.51
N VAL A 74 -31.32 1.62 2.98
CA VAL A 74 -31.02 0.31 3.61
C VAL A 74 -30.38 0.46 4.99
N ARG A 75 -29.67 1.58 5.23
CA ARG A 75 -29.07 1.91 6.53
C ARG A 75 -29.98 2.75 7.42
N HIS A 76 -31.25 2.92 7.04
CA HIS A 76 -32.23 3.74 7.74
C HIS A 76 -31.80 5.21 7.91
N GLN A 77 -31.04 5.73 6.94
CA GLN A 77 -30.61 7.12 6.89
C GLN A 77 -31.35 7.87 5.77
N SER A 78 -31.76 9.10 6.04
CA SER A 78 -32.32 9.98 5.03
C SER A 78 -31.22 10.46 4.08
N TYR A 79 -31.47 10.29 2.79
CA TYR A 79 -30.64 10.85 1.73
C TYR A 79 -30.97 12.33 1.54
N ASP A 80 -29.98 13.20 1.70
CA ASP A 80 -30.12 14.65 1.50
C ASP A 80 -29.52 15.06 0.15
N GLU A 81 -30.41 15.20 -0.84
CA GLU A 81 -30.05 15.58 -2.22
C GLU A 81 -29.42 16.97 -2.29
N ALA A 82 -29.94 17.94 -1.51
CA ALA A 82 -29.42 19.30 -1.51
C ALA A 82 -28.01 19.38 -0.90
N TYR A 83 -27.74 18.57 0.12
CA TYR A 83 -26.38 18.41 0.66
C TYR A 83 -25.43 17.78 -0.36
N TRP A 84 -25.92 16.80 -1.14
CA TRP A 84 -25.12 16.15 -2.17
C TRP A 84 -24.71 17.08 -3.29
N ASP A 85 -25.67 17.81 -3.86
CA ASP A 85 -25.41 18.73 -4.98
C ASP A 85 -24.46 19.86 -4.56
N SER A 86 -24.57 20.34 -3.32
CA SER A 86 -23.68 21.38 -2.79
C SER A 86 -22.25 20.89 -2.49
N HIS A 87 -22.03 19.59 -2.35
CA HIS A 87 -20.71 19.00 -2.03
C HIS A 87 -20.21 18.02 -3.11
N ALA A 88 -20.74 18.08 -4.33
CA ALA A 88 -20.42 17.17 -5.42
C ALA A 88 -18.90 17.08 -5.72
N GLU A 89 -18.16 18.18 -5.59
CA GLU A 89 -16.69 18.19 -5.74
C GLU A 89 -15.95 17.38 -4.67
N GLU A 90 -16.50 17.26 -3.46
CA GLU A 90 -15.88 16.50 -2.38
C GLU A 90 -16.00 14.99 -2.60
N PHE A 91 -17.13 14.55 -3.16
CA PHE A 91 -17.41 13.13 -3.42
C PHE A 91 -16.64 12.57 -4.62
N GLY A 92 -16.17 13.42 -5.54
CA GLY A 92 -15.33 13.03 -6.68
C GLY A 92 -13.84 12.83 -6.34
N ARG A 93 -13.41 13.13 -5.11
CA ARG A 93 -11.99 13.01 -4.73
C ARG A 93 -11.57 11.56 -4.54
N LEU A 94 -10.41 11.23 -5.09
CA LEU A 94 -9.77 9.91 -4.93
C LEU A 94 -9.27 9.66 -3.50
N PHE A 95 -9.06 10.72 -2.71
CA PHE A 95 -8.71 10.70 -1.29
C PHE A 95 -8.92 12.10 -0.67
N PRO A 96 -9.37 12.21 0.59
CA PRO A 96 -9.94 11.16 1.45
C PRO A 96 -11.24 10.60 0.87
N LEU A 97 -11.49 9.29 1.05
CA LEU A 97 -12.74 8.69 0.60
C LEU A 97 -13.84 9.03 1.59
N HIS A 98 -14.86 9.72 1.11
CA HIS A 98 -16.09 10.01 1.84
C HIS A 98 -17.28 9.73 0.93
N ASN A 99 -18.33 9.14 1.51
CA ASN A 99 -19.61 8.96 0.85
C ASN A 99 -20.70 9.19 1.89
N LYS A 100 -21.18 10.44 2.00
CA LYS A 100 -22.09 10.83 3.07
C LYS A 100 -23.54 10.64 2.64
N CYS A 101 -24.41 10.14 3.52
CA CYS A 101 -25.86 10.19 3.29
C CYS A 101 -26.46 11.56 3.59
N ASN A 102 -25.90 12.21 4.61
CA ASN A 102 -26.26 13.52 5.13
C ASN A 102 -25.02 14.09 5.86
N ALA A 103 -25.11 15.30 6.39
CA ALA A 103 -23.99 15.96 7.08
C ALA A 103 -23.36 15.14 8.23
N HIS A 104 -24.09 14.18 8.81
CA HIS A 104 -23.71 13.44 10.01
C HIS A 104 -23.35 11.97 9.78
N PHE A 105 -23.71 11.40 8.63
CA PHE A 105 -23.54 9.97 8.38
C PHE A 105 -22.72 9.70 7.12
N ASP A 106 -21.59 9.01 7.30
CA ASP A 106 -20.70 8.56 6.22
C ASP A 106 -20.79 7.04 6.06
N LEU A 107 -20.99 6.58 4.83
CA LEU A 107 -20.95 5.16 4.49
C LEU A 107 -19.53 4.60 4.54
N VAL A 108 -18.51 5.44 4.38
CA VAL A 108 -17.11 5.05 4.51
C VAL A 108 -16.76 5.00 6.00
N PRO A 109 -16.34 3.83 6.53
CA PRO A 109 -15.93 3.76 7.93
C PRO A 109 -14.73 4.67 8.22
N VAL A 110 -14.75 5.34 9.37
CA VAL A 110 -13.69 6.26 9.84
C VAL A 110 -12.28 5.65 9.82
N TRP A 111 -12.15 4.31 9.89
CA TRP A 111 -10.86 3.63 9.88
C TRP A 111 -10.24 3.46 8.49
N VAL A 112 -11.00 3.57 7.40
CA VAL A 112 -10.51 3.29 6.03
C VAL A 112 -9.44 4.31 5.62
N ASN A 113 -9.71 5.60 5.79
CA ASN A 113 -8.75 6.66 5.41
C ASN A 113 -7.46 6.58 6.24
N PRO A 114 -7.48 6.47 7.59
CA PRO A 114 -6.29 6.23 8.39
C PRO A 114 -5.52 4.97 7.98
N ALA A 115 -6.20 3.86 7.67
CA ALA A 115 -5.54 2.63 7.23
C ALA A 115 -4.76 2.81 5.92
N ILE A 116 -5.35 3.50 4.93
CA ILE A 116 -4.68 3.82 3.66
C ILE A 116 -3.43 4.67 3.92
N VAL A 117 -3.52 5.69 4.79
CA VAL A 117 -2.38 6.55 5.14
C VAL A 117 -1.26 5.74 5.82
N VAL A 118 -1.61 4.91 6.81
CA VAL A 118 -0.63 4.06 7.50
C VAL A 118 0.07 3.12 6.51
N CYS A 119 -0.69 2.48 5.62
CA CYS A 119 -0.13 1.63 4.56
C CYS A 119 0.80 2.41 3.62
N ALA A 120 0.42 3.61 3.20
CA ALA A 120 1.26 4.45 2.35
C ALA A 120 2.58 4.81 3.05
N VAL A 121 2.52 5.25 4.31
CA VAL A 121 3.70 5.60 5.11
C VAL A 121 4.63 4.40 5.28
N VAL A 122 4.10 3.23 5.65
CA VAL A 122 4.90 2.01 5.82
C VAL A 122 5.58 1.61 4.50
N SER A 123 4.87 1.71 3.38
CA SER A 123 5.46 1.42 2.06
C SER A 123 6.58 2.40 1.71
N LEU A 124 6.40 3.70 1.97
CA LEU A 124 7.44 4.72 1.74
C LEU A 124 8.70 4.47 2.58
N VAL A 125 8.52 4.14 3.86
CA VAL A 125 9.64 3.78 4.75
C VAL A 125 10.37 2.54 4.21
N ALA A 126 9.63 1.51 3.81
CA ALA A 126 10.23 0.30 3.27
C ALA A 126 11.02 0.55 1.97
N VAL A 127 10.49 1.38 1.07
CA VAL A 127 11.20 1.80 -0.15
C VAL A 127 12.47 2.58 0.19
N ALA A 128 12.40 3.55 1.11
CA ALA A 128 13.55 4.33 1.53
C ALA A 128 14.68 3.45 2.09
N VAL A 129 14.35 2.45 2.91
CA VAL A 129 15.33 1.50 3.46
C VAL A 129 15.92 0.61 2.37
N LEU A 130 15.13 0.15 1.40
CA LEU A 130 15.64 -0.62 0.26
C LEU A 130 16.60 0.20 -0.61
N LEU A 131 16.30 1.47 -0.87
CA LEU A 131 17.17 2.38 -1.59
C LEU A 131 18.49 2.63 -0.83
N TRP A 132 18.43 2.72 0.50
CA TRP A 132 19.62 2.80 1.34
C TRP A 132 20.51 1.56 1.20
N PHE A 133 19.93 0.35 1.26
CA PHE A 133 20.69 -0.89 1.05
C PHE A 133 21.28 -0.97 -0.37
N GLY A 134 20.53 -0.57 -1.39
CA GLY A 134 20.99 -0.56 -2.78
C GLY A 134 22.14 0.41 -3.02
N SER A 135 22.04 1.64 -2.51
CA SER A 135 23.11 2.64 -2.63
C SER A 135 24.38 2.24 -1.87
N ALA A 136 24.25 1.64 -0.68
CA ALA A 136 25.38 1.08 0.05
C ALA A 136 26.08 -0.06 -0.72
N TYR A 137 25.31 -0.92 -1.39
CA TYR A 137 25.87 -1.98 -2.23
C TYR A 137 26.65 -1.42 -3.43
N LEU A 138 26.08 -0.45 -4.14
CA LEU A 138 26.70 0.17 -5.30
C LEU A 138 28.00 0.92 -4.93
N THR A 139 27.98 1.73 -3.87
CA THR A 139 29.16 2.46 -3.40
C THR A 139 30.29 1.53 -2.96
N SER A 140 29.97 0.41 -2.31
CA SER A 140 30.96 -0.62 -1.95
C SER A 140 31.57 -1.32 -3.17
N SER A 141 30.79 -1.50 -4.23
CA SER A 141 31.21 -2.16 -5.47
C SER A 141 32.12 -1.26 -6.30
N SER A 142 31.77 0.03 -6.42
CA SER A 142 32.64 1.04 -7.07
C SER A 142 34.00 1.17 -6.37
N ARG A 143 34.05 1.01 -5.04
CA ARG A 143 35.31 1.05 -4.28
C ARG A 143 36.20 -0.17 -4.54
N LYS A 144 35.63 -1.35 -4.77
CA LYS A 144 36.38 -2.57 -5.14
C LYS A 144 36.86 -2.57 -6.59
N ALA A 145 36.14 -1.90 -7.48
CA ALA A 145 36.47 -1.82 -8.91
C ALA A 145 37.63 -0.86 -9.23
N SER A 146 38.12 -0.08 -8.26
CA SER A 146 39.36 0.69 -8.40
C SER A 146 40.55 -0.22 -8.12
N PRO A 147 41.31 -0.70 -9.13
CA PRO A 147 42.52 -1.46 -8.86
C PRO A 147 43.49 -0.56 -8.06
N PRO A 148 44.26 -1.12 -7.11
CA PRO A 148 45.29 -0.36 -6.43
C PRO A 148 46.22 0.20 -7.50
N THR A 149 46.31 1.54 -7.56
CA THR A 149 47.27 2.23 -8.41
C THR A 149 48.64 1.75 -7.97
N ARG A 150 49.22 0.80 -8.72
CA ARG A 150 50.56 0.27 -8.48
C ARG A 150 51.51 1.42 -8.75
N SER A 151 51.81 2.20 -7.71
CA SER A 151 52.88 3.18 -7.67
C SER A 151 54.20 2.44 -7.79
N GLY A 152 54.54 2.04 -9.01
CA GLY A 152 55.89 1.63 -9.36
C GLY A 152 56.71 2.85 -9.74
N ARG A 153 57.57 3.32 -8.84
CA ARG A 153 58.84 4.02 -9.12
C ARG A 153 59.52 4.39 -7.77
N GLY A 154 60.79 4.09 -7.49
CA GLY A 154 61.80 3.51 -8.34
C GLY A 154 62.95 2.89 -7.54
N THR A 155 63.54 1.87 -8.16
CA THR A 155 64.95 1.52 -8.03
C THR A 155 65.77 2.54 -8.83
N ALA A 156 66.75 3.19 -8.21
CA ALA A 156 67.95 3.66 -8.90
C ALA A 156 69.03 4.06 -7.87
N HIS A 157 70.08 3.24 -7.85
CA HIS A 157 71.47 3.48 -7.43
C HIS A 157 71.79 3.80 -5.97
#